data_AF-A0A7M5UYE8-F1
#
_entry.id   AF-A0A7M5UYE8-F1
#
_cell.length_a   1.000
_cell.length_b   1.000
_cell.length_c   1.000
_cell.angle_alpha   90.00
_cell.angle_beta   90.00
_cell.angle_gamma   90.00
#
_symmetry.space_group_name_H-M   'P 1'
#
loop_
_entity.id
_entity.type
_entity.pdbx_description
1 polymer ?
#
loop_
_entity_poly.entity_id
_entity_poly.type
_entity_poly.pdbx_seq_one_letter_code
_entity_poly.pdbx_strand_id
1 'polypeptide(L)'
;MYVQQLFRVIINSMNDVDTNVVGSAWQALDALVKHLDPSEQLQHLPSLKQAIKFVKSDIRNNELPGFCILKKGVTPVLPIFREGILNGPQDVKEQAARLLGEIIQLTSAAALKPSVVHITGPLIRILGDRFNWNVKEAILDTLGLLLEKVGIMLKPFLPQLQTTFVKALNDPTQAVREKAAWALGLLTVLHTRVDSLFTELKNGIKNNEDSGIRETTLKALRTIILKGGKKMSEAVRVSILEVLEDLLDSSEDGVRVNTGAALGALCQIMTNDEIQNLLKNSLTNVNPALDWTVSHGRVVALSYALFDAPQKLFESMGENENIINAVIKFSTNDRVPICTYGVHCLGHLLLHSKEDSSLTRNDVMVTMKKALVHTSNDIKLTSLKTIKYISKTEEAVLDFNKVKNFIPELVALLRDRNTAVKSSAELTLGFMLQLHRNDQLFDECVTNLPDQTKILQDYRQNAFVKLSDSFATEGNDYPFVT
;
A
#
# COMPACT_ATOMS: atom_id res chain seq x y z
N MET A 1 -6.45 -9.31 -44.73
CA MET A 1 -5.13 -10.00 -44.72
C MET A 1 -4.00 -9.15 -44.12
N TYR A 2 -3.94 -7.82 -44.35
CA TYR A 2 -2.82 -6.99 -43.86
C TYR A 2 -3.05 -6.23 -42.54
N VAL A 3 -4.24 -6.34 -41.93
CA VAL A 3 -4.66 -5.54 -40.76
C VAL A 3 -3.72 -5.70 -39.56
N GLN A 4 -3.25 -6.94 -39.29
CA GLN A 4 -2.29 -7.19 -38.21
C GLN A 4 -0.96 -6.46 -38.42
N GLN A 5 -0.41 -6.50 -39.64
CA GLN A 5 0.86 -5.81 -39.95
C GLN A 5 0.66 -4.29 -39.90
N LEU A 6 -0.49 -3.80 -40.35
CA LEU A 6 -0.84 -2.38 -40.27
C LEU A 6 -0.91 -1.90 -38.82
N PHE A 7 -1.56 -2.64 -37.90
CA PHE A 7 -1.55 -2.28 -36.48
C PHE A 7 -0.14 -2.15 -35.93
N ARG A 8 0.75 -3.10 -36.24
CA ARG A 8 2.14 -3.05 -35.77
C ARG A 8 2.88 -1.80 -36.26
N VAL A 9 2.80 -1.50 -37.56
CA VAL A 9 3.48 -0.35 -38.15
C VAL A 9 2.88 0.97 -37.64
N ILE A 10 1.56 1.08 -37.64
CA ILE A 10 0.85 2.30 -37.22
C ILE A 10 1.12 2.62 -35.75
N ILE A 11 0.99 1.64 -34.85
CA ILE A 11 1.23 1.86 -33.42
C ILE A 11 2.70 2.22 -33.15
N ASN A 12 3.65 1.65 -33.90
CA ASN A 12 5.06 2.04 -33.83
C ASN A 12 5.29 3.49 -34.27
N SER A 13 4.66 3.92 -35.37
CA SER A 13 4.72 5.32 -35.84
C SER A 13 4.04 6.32 -34.90
N MET A 14 3.17 5.87 -33.99
CA MET A 14 2.59 6.73 -32.95
C MET A 14 3.59 7.09 -31.84
N ASN A 15 4.78 6.48 -31.82
CA ASN A 15 5.89 6.80 -30.92
C ASN A 15 6.99 7.66 -31.60
N ASP A 16 6.70 8.26 -32.75
CA ASP A 16 7.66 9.11 -33.46
C ASP A 16 7.87 10.47 -32.75
N VAL A 17 9.03 11.09 -33.00
CA VAL A 17 9.37 12.42 -32.50
C VAL A 17 8.68 13.51 -33.33
N ASP A 18 8.42 13.24 -34.62
CA ASP A 18 7.72 14.17 -35.50
C ASP A 18 6.20 14.09 -35.29
N THR A 19 5.62 15.23 -34.88
CA THR A 19 4.18 15.35 -34.61
C THR A 19 3.32 15.15 -35.86
N ASN A 20 3.85 15.37 -37.07
CA ASN A 20 3.15 15.09 -38.32
C ASN A 20 3.03 13.58 -38.55
N VAL A 21 4.12 12.82 -38.32
CA VAL A 21 4.11 11.36 -38.42
C VAL A 21 3.11 10.78 -37.42
N VAL A 22 3.14 11.26 -36.18
CA VAL A 22 2.19 10.87 -35.13
C VAL A 22 0.74 11.19 -35.54
N GLY A 23 0.50 12.38 -36.09
CA GLY A 23 -0.82 12.81 -36.56
C GLY A 23 -1.36 11.96 -37.72
N SER A 24 -0.51 11.62 -38.69
CA SER A 24 -0.86 10.75 -39.83
C SER A 24 -1.07 9.30 -39.39
N ALA A 25 -0.24 8.78 -38.48
CA ALA A 25 -0.40 7.45 -37.90
C ALA A 25 -1.73 7.33 -37.14
N TRP A 26 -2.10 8.36 -36.37
CA TRP A 26 -3.40 8.40 -35.69
C TRP A 26 -4.56 8.37 -36.69
N GLN A 27 -4.49 9.15 -37.77
CA GLN A 27 -5.53 9.15 -38.81
C GLN A 27 -5.63 7.80 -39.53
N ALA A 28 -4.49 7.16 -39.79
CA ALA A 28 -4.46 5.82 -40.37
C ALA A 28 -5.10 4.79 -39.44
N LEU A 29 -4.85 4.87 -38.12
CA LEU A 29 -5.49 4.01 -37.12
C LEU A 29 -7.01 4.22 -37.10
N ASP A 30 -7.46 5.47 -37.07
CA ASP A 30 -8.88 5.84 -37.06
C ASP A 30 -9.61 5.34 -38.32
N ALA A 31 -9.00 5.55 -39.50
CA ALA A 31 -9.55 5.07 -40.76
C ALA A 31 -9.58 3.54 -40.82
N LEU A 32 -8.53 2.86 -40.36
CA LEU A 32 -8.47 1.40 -40.33
C LEU A 32 -9.57 0.83 -39.45
N VAL A 33 -9.70 1.28 -38.20
CA VAL A 33 -10.70 0.71 -37.28
C VAL A 33 -12.13 1.00 -37.74
N LYS A 34 -12.39 2.16 -38.36
CA LYS A 34 -13.71 2.49 -38.93
C LYS A 34 -14.12 1.61 -40.11
N HIS A 35 -13.18 1.02 -40.83
CA HIS A 35 -13.48 0.09 -41.92
C HIS A 35 -13.75 -1.35 -41.45
N LEU A 36 -13.33 -1.69 -40.24
CA LEU A 36 -13.55 -3.02 -39.67
C LEU A 36 -14.99 -3.12 -39.14
N ASP A 37 -15.67 -4.20 -39.49
CA ASP A 37 -16.95 -4.53 -38.86
C ASP A 37 -16.74 -4.97 -37.38
N PRO A 38 -17.81 -5.07 -36.56
CA PRO A 38 -17.66 -5.45 -35.15
C PRO A 38 -16.99 -6.82 -34.94
N SER A 39 -17.21 -7.79 -35.83
CA SER A 39 -16.60 -9.12 -35.72
C SER A 39 -15.11 -9.07 -36.01
N GLU A 40 -14.71 -8.33 -37.04
CA GLU A 40 -13.32 -8.08 -37.41
C GLU A 40 -12.57 -7.28 -36.33
N GLN A 41 -13.22 -6.29 -35.72
CA GLN A 41 -12.67 -5.53 -34.58
C GLN A 41 -12.26 -6.47 -33.44
N LEU A 42 -13.14 -7.39 -33.05
CA LEU A 42 -12.85 -8.39 -32.02
C LEU A 42 -11.71 -9.31 -32.40
N GLN A 43 -11.71 -9.81 -33.65
CA GLN A 43 -10.67 -10.71 -34.17
C GLN A 43 -9.27 -10.07 -34.10
N HIS A 44 -9.18 -8.75 -34.23
CA HIS A 44 -7.91 -8.03 -34.22
C HIS A 44 -7.46 -7.50 -32.85
N LEU A 45 -8.24 -7.68 -31.78
CA LEU A 45 -7.83 -7.30 -30.41
C LEU A 45 -6.46 -7.89 -30.01
N PRO A 46 -6.14 -9.18 -30.25
CA PRO A 46 -4.82 -9.72 -29.93
C PRO A 46 -3.68 -9.07 -30.73
N SER A 47 -3.95 -8.67 -31.97
CA SER A 47 -2.98 -7.97 -32.83
C SER A 47 -2.66 -6.58 -32.28
N LEU A 48 -3.69 -5.84 -31.86
CA LEU A 48 -3.52 -4.54 -31.22
C LEU A 48 -2.74 -4.67 -29.90
N LYS A 49 -3.07 -5.66 -29.07
CA LYS A 49 -2.34 -5.97 -27.82
C LYS A 49 -0.86 -6.17 -28.07
N GLN A 50 -0.53 -7.00 -29.07
CA GLN A 50 0.85 -7.30 -29.41
C GLN A 50 1.59 -6.04 -29.90
N ALA A 51 0.95 -5.21 -30.73
CA ALA A 51 1.53 -3.97 -31.22
C ALA A 51 1.86 -2.99 -30.08
N ILE A 52 0.94 -2.81 -29.12
CA ILE A 52 1.14 -1.95 -27.95
C ILE A 52 2.27 -2.49 -27.07
N LYS A 53 2.31 -3.81 -26.82
CA LYS A 53 3.37 -4.45 -26.04
C LYS A 53 4.76 -4.21 -26.64
N PHE A 54 4.88 -4.27 -27.97
CA PHE A 54 6.15 -4.02 -28.65
C PHE A 54 6.61 -2.57 -28.50
N VAL A 55 5.70 -1.60 -28.63
CA VAL A 55 6.07 -0.19 -28.54
C VAL A 55 6.37 0.22 -27.11
N LYS A 56 5.76 -0.43 -26.11
CA LYS A 56 5.91 -0.10 -24.69
C LYS A 56 7.35 -0.10 -24.19
N SER A 57 8.25 -0.91 -24.75
CA SER A 57 9.68 -0.90 -24.39
C SER A 57 10.40 0.39 -24.81
N ASP A 58 9.87 1.08 -25.82
CA ASP A 58 10.54 2.17 -26.52
C ASP A 58 9.85 3.53 -26.21
N ILE A 59 8.80 3.53 -25.39
CA ILE A 59 8.08 4.74 -24.99
C ILE A 59 8.90 5.55 -23.99
N ARG A 60 9.08 6.84 -24.28
CA ARG A 60 9.68 7.80 -23.34
C ARG A 60 8.59 8.32 -22.40
N ASN A 61 8.91 8.43 -21.11
CA ASN A 61 8.02 9.00 -20.08
C ASN A 61 6.69 8.24 -19.86
N ASN A 62 6.61 6.96 -20.21
CA ASN A 62 5.40 6.13 -20.06
C ASN A 62 4.14 6.67 -20.77
N GLU A 63 4.26 7.57 -21.75
CA GLU A 63 3.15 8.08 -22.55
C GLU A 63 3.39 7.90 -24.05
N LEU A 64 2.42 7.32 -24.78
CA LEU A 64 2.50 7.18 -26.23
C LEU A 64 2.03 8.48 -26.91
N PRO A 65 2.89 9.23 -27.64
CA PRO A 65 2.55 10.51 -28.25
C PRO A 65 1.25 10.48 -29.08
N GLY A 66 1.02 9.42 -29.85
CA GLY A 66 -0.20 9.28 -30.65
C GLY A 66 -1.48 9.12 -29.83
N PHE A 67 -1.43 8.56 -28.63
CA PHE A 67 -2.59 8.56 -27.72
C PHE A 67 -2.72 9.88 -26.96
N CYS A 68 -1.71 10.74 -26.97
CA CYS A 68 -1.70 12.03 -26.28
C CYS A 68 -2.14 13.22 -27.16
N ILE A 69 -2.65 12.97 -28.37
CA ILE A 69 -3.17 14.05 -29.24
C ILE A 69 -4.44 14.65 -28.62
N LEU A 70 -4.40 15.95 -28.32
CA LEU A 70 -5.51 16.66 -27.66
C LEU A 70 -6.82 16.51 -28.43
N LYS A 71 -7.92 16.32 -27.68
CA LYS A 71 -9.30 16.10 -28.17
C LYS A 71 -9.52 14.82 -29.01
N LYS A 72 -8.46 14.14 -29.42
CA LYS A 72 -8.49 12.93 -30.27
C LYS A 72 -8.18 11.67 -29.46
N GLY A 73 -7.09 11.71 -28.69
CA GLY A 73 -6.73 10.71 -27.71
C GLY A 73 -6.81 9.27 -28.22
N VAL A 74 -7.41 8.41 -27.40
CA VAL A 74 -7.60 6.97 -27.64
C VAL A 74 -8.81 6.65 -28.53
N THR A 75 -9.52 7.66 -29.05
CA THR A 75 -10.76 7.47 -29.83
C THR A 75 -10.70 6.38 -30.91
N PRO A 76 -9.60 6.23 -31.69
CA PRO A 76 -9.54 5.22 -32.76
C PRO A 76 -9.71 3.79 -32.28
N VAL A 77 -9.26 3.47 -31.06
CA VAL A 77 -9.26 2.09 -30.54
C VAL A 77 -10.48 1.80 -29.66
N LEU A 78 -11.24 2.82 -29.25
CA LEU A 78 -12.42 2.66 -28.41
C LEU A 78 -13.50 1.73 -29.00
N PRO A 79 -13.79 1.72 -30.32
CA PRO A 79 -14.75 0.79 -30.89
C PRO A 79 -14.40 -0.68 -30.60
N ILE A 80 -13.12 -1.06 -30.77
CA ILE A 80 -12.62 -2.42 -30.51
C ILE A 80 -12.86 -2.80 -29.05
N PHE A 81 -12.52 -1.90 -28.11
CA PHE A 81 -12.72 -2.17 -26.68
C PHE A 81 -14.19 -2.22 -26.30
N ARG A 82 -15.01 -1.30 -26.83
CA ARG A 82 -16.44 -1.29 -26.57
C ARG A 82 -17.08 -2.59 -27.02
N GLU A 83 -16.73 -3.09 -28.20
CA GLU A 83 -17.23 -4.35 -28.72
C GLU A 83 -16.72 -5.53 -27.88
N GLY A 84 -15.42 -5.56 -27.55
CA GLY A 84 -14.81 -6.59 -26.71
C GLY A 84 -15.42 -6.68 -25.31
N ILE A 85 -15.66 -5.53 -24.69
CA ILE A 85 -16.24 -5.39 -23.36
C ILE A 85 -17.72 -5.77 -23.37
N LEU A 86 -18.51 -5.31 -24.33
CA LEU A 86 -19.96 -5.52 -24.32
C LEU A 86 -20.35 -6.90 -24.86
N ASN A 87 -19.78 -7.31 -25.98
CA ASN A 87 -20.28 -8.43 -26.79
C ASN A 87 -19.30 -9.61 -26.91
N GLY A 88 -18.02 -9.43 -26.53
CA GLY A 88 -17.03 -10.50 -26.57
C GLY A 88 -17.33 -11.68 -25.61
N PRO A 89 -16.75 -12.88 -25.85
CA PRO A 89 -16.72 -13.94 -24.85
C PRO A 89 -15.90 -13.53 -23.61
N GLN A 90 -15.96 -14.31 -22.53
CA GLN A 90 -15.37 -13.92 -21.23
C GLN A 90 -13.86 -13.64 -21.31
N ASP A 91 -13.11 -14.45 -22.05
CA ASP A 91 -11.66 -14.27 -22.27
C ASP A 91 -11.34 -12.99 -23.06
N VAL A 92 -12.19 -12.63 -24.04
CA VAL A 92 -12.05 -11.39 -24.82
C VAL A 92 -12.41 -10.18 -23.97
N LYS A 93 -13.45 -10.27 -23.12
CA LYS A 93 -13.82 -9.20 -22.17
C LYS A 93 -12.67 -8.89 -21.21
N GLU A 94 -12.06 -9.92 -20.65
CA GLU A 94 -10.89 -9.79 -19.77
C GLU A 94 -9.73 -9.10 -20.51
N GLN A 95 -9.36 -9.61 -21.68
CA GLN A 95 -8.26 -9.05 -22.48
C GLN A 95 -8.52 -7.60 -22.91
N ALA A 96 -9.75 -7.29 -23.31
CA ALA A 96 -10.16 -5.94 -23.71
C ALA A 96 -10.06 -4.96 -22.53
N ALA A 97 -10.57 -5.34 -21.34
CA ALA A 97 -10.48 -4.52 -20.14
C ALA A 97 -9.01 -4.28 -19.74
N ARG A 98 -8.19 -5.34 -19.64
CA ARG A 98 -6.76 -5.21 -19.27
C ARG A 98 -6.00 -4.31 -20.23
N LEU A 99 -6.15 -4.54 -21.54
CA LEU A 99 -5.45 -3.73 -22.54
C LEU A 99 -5.92 -2.27 -22.52
N LEU A 100 -7.21 -2.03 -22.26
CA LEU A 100 -7.71 -0.66 -22.09
C LEU A 100 -7.06 0.03 -20.88
N GLY A 101 -6.90 -0.68 -19.75
CA GLY A 101 -6.14 -0.21 -18.59
C GLY A 101 -4.71 0.18 -18.94
N GLU A 102 -4.01 -0.65 -19.70
CA GLU A 102 -2.66 -0.34 -20.19
C GLU A 102 -2.63 0.92 -21.08
N ILE A 103 -3.60 1.06 -21.98
CA ILE A 103 -3.70 2.24 -22.85
C ILE A 103 -3.99 3.50 -22.05
N ILE A 104 -4.84 3.43 -21.02
CA ILE A 104 -5.11 4.55 -20.11
C ILE A 104 -3.81 5.01 -19.44
N GLN A 105 -2.98 4.07 -18.97
CA GLN A 105 -1.66 4.39 -18.42
C GLN A 105 -0.76 5.11 -19.44
N LEU A 106 -0.79 4.70 -20.71
CA LEU A 106 -0.04 5.31 -21.81
C LEU A 106 -0.61 6.63 -22.36
N THR A 107 -1.77 7.10 -21.86
CA THR A 107 -2.50 8.26 -22.42
C THR A 107 -2.53 9.43 -21.48
N SER A 108 -2.05 10.61 -21.85
CA SER A 108 -2.09 11.80 -20.97
C SER A 108 -3.51 12.15 -20.50
N ALA A 109 -3.62 12.68 -19.27
CA ALA A 109 -4.91 13.04 -18.68
C ALA A 109 -5.69 14.04 -19.55
N ALA A 110 -5.00 14.98 -20.21
CA ALA A 110 -5.63 15.97 -21.08
C ALA A 110 -6.26 15.34 -22.33
N ALA A 111 -5.61 14.35 -22.94
CA ALA A 111 -6.10 13.66 -24.12
C ALA A 111 -7.20 12.65 -23.79
N LEU A 112 -7.23 12.10 -22.58
CA LEU A 112 -8.22 11.10 -22.14
C LEU A 112 -9.59 11.71 -21.82
N LYS A 113 -9.65 12.98 -21.38
CA LYS A 113 -10.88 13.69 -20.96
C LYS A 113 -12.12 13.49 -21.86
N PRO A 114 -12.03 13.61 -23.20
CA PRO A 114 -13.20 13.44 -24.07
C PRO A 114 -13.76 12.02 -24.09
N SER A 115 -12.91 11.03 -23.81
CA SER A 115 -13.25 9.60 -23.94
C SER A 115 -13.79 8.98 -22.65
N VAL A 116 -13.68 9.68 -21.50
CA VAL A 116 -14.00 9.13 -20.17
C VAL A 116 -15.41 8.56 -20.11
N VAL A 117 -16.42 9.33 -20.52
CA VAL A 117 -17.84 8.89 -20.50
C VAL A 117 -18.05 7.64 -21.36
N HIS A 118 -17.40 7.58 -22.53
CA HIS A 118 -17.51 6.47 -23.47
C HIS A 118 -16.82 5.19 -22.99
N ILE A 119 -15.85 5.31 -22.09
CA ILE A 119 -15.15 4.18 -21.48
C ILE A 119 -15.88 3.70 -20.23
N THR A 120 -16.21 4.63 -19.33
CA THR A 120 -16.74 4.31 -17.99
C THR A 120 -18.12 3.66 -18.06
N GLY A 121 -19.01 4.15 -18.91
CA GLY A 121 -20.37 3.60 -19.03
C GLY A 121 -20.39 2.11 -19.36
N PRO A 122 -19.71 1.66 -20.44
CA PRO A 122 -19.56 0.24 -20.76
C PRO A 122 -18.94 -0.60 -19.64
N LEU A 123 -17.88 -0.12 -18.98
CA LEU A 123 -17.22 -0.84 -17.88
C LEU A 123 -18.15 -1.04 -16.68
N ILE A 124 -18.88 -0.01 -16.26
CA ILE A 124 -19.87 -0.12 -15.17
C ILE A 124 -20.98 -1.10 -15.58
N ARG A 125 -21.47 -1.02 -16.83
CA ARG A 125 -22.58 -1.85 -17.32
C ARG A 125 -22.29 -3.35 -17.25
N ILE A 126 -21.03 -3.76 -17.42
CA ILE A 126 -20.66 -5.17 -17.43
C ILE A 126 -20.10 -5.66 -16.10
N LEU A 127 -20.05 -4.83 -15.05
CA LEU A 127 -19.70 -5.32 -13.72
C LEU A 127 -20.95 -5.88 -13.01
N GLY A 128 -21.27 -7.14 -13.29
CA GLY A 128 -22.36 -7.88 -12.65
C GLY A 128 -21.94 -9.29 -12.25
N ASP A 129 -22.79 -9.97 -11.47
CA ASP A 129 -22.45 -11.24 -10.82
C ASP A 129 -22.22 -12.42 -11.79
N ARG A 130 -22.64 -12.27 -13.04
CA ARG A 130 -22.59 -13.33 -14.07
C ARG A 130 -21.22 -13.53 -14.72
N PHE A 131 -20.27 -12.63 -14.48
CA PHE A 131 -18.94 -12.70 -15.08
C PHE A 131 -17.96 -13.40 -14.16
N ASN A 132 -16.97 -14.09 -14.73
CA ASN A 132 -15.90 -14.70 -13.95
C ASN A 132 -15.06 -13.63 -13.23
N TRP A 133 -14.30 -14.06 -12.21
CA TRP A 133 -13.55 -13.14 -11.37
C TRP A 133 -12.43 -12.42 -12.13
N ASN A 134 -11.78 -13.03 -13.13
CA ASN A 134 -10.74 -12.37 -13.94
C ASN A 134 -11.29 -11.14 -14.65
N VAL A 135 -12.49 -11.26 -15.24
CA VAL A 135 -13.17 -10.17 -15.93
C VAL A 135 -13.49 -9.06 -14.94
N LYS A 136 -14.03 -9.39 -13.76
CA LYS A 136 -14.33 -8.39 -12.71
C LYS A 136 -13.07 -7.67 -12.24
N GLU A 137 -12.00 -8.41 -11.95
CA GLU A 137 -10.70 -7.88 -11.52
C GLU A 137 -10.15 -6.89 -12.55
N ALA A 138 -10.10 -7.27 -13.83
CA ALA A 138 -9.62 -6.42 -14.91
C ALA A 138 -10.44 -5.13 -15.08
N ILE A 139 -11.77 -5.21 -14.95
CA ILE A 139 -12.66 -4.04 -15.06
C ILE A 139 -12.44 -3.10 -13.87
N LEU A 140 -12.37 -3.63 -12.65
CA LEU A 140 -12.14 -2.84 -11.44
C LEU A 140 -10.79 -2.13 -11.48
N ASP A 141 -9.74 -2.84 -11.92
CA ASP A 141 -8.41 -2.26 -12.14
C ASP A 141 -8.46 -1.10 -13.14
N THR A 142 -9.12 -1.33 -14.29
CA THR A 142 -9.30 -0.30 -15.33
C THR A 142 -10.09 0.91 -14.83
N LEU A 143 -11.17 0.70 -14.06
CA LEU A 143 -11.96 1.78 -13.47
C LEU A 143 -11.17 2.57 -12.44
N GLY A 144 -10.35 1.91 -11.62
CA GLY A 144 -9.48 2.61 -10.68
C GLY A 144 -8.37 3.40 -11.37
N LEU A 145 -7.78 2.89 -12.45
CA LEU A 145 -6.81 3.64 -13.27
C LEU A 145 -7.43 4.89 -13.89
N LEU A 146 -8.70 4.82 -14.32
CA LEU A 146 -9.45 6.01 -14.75
C LEU A 146 -9.69 7.01 -13.62
N LEU A 147 -10.04 6.53 -12.42
CA LEU A 147 -10.23 7.38 -11.25
C LEU A 147 -8.94 8.10 -10.85
N GLU A 148 -7.82 7.40 -10.87
CA GLU A 148 -6.50 7.96 -10.58
C GLU A 148 -6.12 9.03 -11.61
N LYS A 149 -6.34 8.77 -12.91
CA LYS A 149 -5.87 9.66 -13.98
C LYS A 149 -6.77 10.85 -14.26
N VAL A 150 -8.09 10.66 -14.19
CA VAL A 150 -9.10 11.66 -14.61
C VAL A 150 -10.32 11.71 -13.66
N GLY A 151 -10.12 11.41 -12.38
CA GLY A 151 -11.18 11.28 -11.37
C GLY A 151 -12.21 12.42 -11.31
N ILE A 152 -11.81 13.68 -11.57
CA ILE A 152 -12.74 14.82 -11.60
C ILE A 152 -13.84 14.64 -12.66
N MET A 153 -13.53 14.05 -13.81
CA MET A 153 -14.49 13.78 -14.88
C MET A 153 -15.47 12.66 -14.53
N LEU A 154 -15.14 11.85 -13.51
CA LEU A 154 -15.96 10.74 -13.04
C LEU A 154 -16.93 11.14 -11.94
N LYS A 155 -16.94 12.41 -11.49
CA LYS A 155 -17.89 12.94 -10.51
C LYS A 155 -19.36 12.56 -10.79
N PRO A 156 -19.87 12.64 -12.03
CA PRO A 156 -21.24 12.23 -12.35
C PRO A 156 -21.53 10.74 -12.13
N PHE A 157 -20.50 9.89 -12.15
CA PHE A 157 -20.61 8.43 -12.00
C PHE A 157 -20.31 7.94 -10.57
N LEU A 158 -19.93 8.82 -9.64
CA LEU A 158 -19.51 8.40 -8.30
C LEU A 158 -20.57 7.56 -7.56
N PRO A 159 -21.88 7.90 -7.58
CA PRO A 159 -22.88 7.06 -6.93
C PRO A 159 -22.89 5.63 -7.50
N GLN A 160 -22.83 5.48 -8.83
CA GLN A 160 -22.80 4.17 -9.48
C GLN A 160 -21.49 3.43 -9.19
N LEU A 161 -20.34 4.12 -9.24
CA LEU A 161 -19.03 3.54 -8.94
C LEU A 161 -18.94 3.10 -7.48
N GLN A 162 -19.47 3.87 -6.54
CA GLN A 162 -19.52 3.48 -5.13
C GLN A 162 -20.30 2.17 -4.98
N THR A 163 -21.55 2.11 -5.46
CA THR A 163 -22.36 0.88 -5.39
C THR A 163 -21.64 -0.30 -6.05
N THR A 164 -20.98 -0.05 -7.17
CA THR A 164 -20.23 -1.05 -7.94
C THR A 164 -19.06 -1.62 -7.11
N PHE A 165 -18.25 -0.76 -6.50
CA PHE A 165 -17.10 -1.21 -5.70
C PHE A 165 -17.51 -1.82 -4.36
N VAL A 166 -18.54 -1.29 -3.69
CA VAL A 166 -19.05 -1.90 -2.44
C VAL A 166 -19.62 -3.29 -2.70
N LYS A 167 -20.32 -3.50 -3.81
CA LYS A 167 -20.75 -4.85 -4.20
C LYS A 167 -19.56 -5.77 -4.45
N ALA A 168 -18.53 -5.29 -5.13
CA ALA A 168 -17.32 -6.06 -5.41
C ALA A 168 -16.49 -6.40 -4.15
N LEU A 169 -16.62 -5.65 -3.04
CA LEU A 169 -16.05 -6.03 -1.75
C LEU A 169 -16.66 -7.32 -1.18
N ASN A 170 -17.83 -7.74 -1.65
CA ASN A 170 -18.48 -8.98 -1.23
C ASN A 170 -18.24 -10.14 -2.23
N ASP A 171 -17.31 -9.99 -3.19
CA ASP A 171 -16.98 -11.07 -4.12
C ASP A 171 -16.24 -12.21 -3.40
N PRO A 172 -16.52 -13.49 -3.73
CA PRO A 172 -15.81 -14.62 -3.13
C PRO A 172 -14.29 -14.59 -3.40
N THR A 173 -13.86 -13.92 -4.47
CA THR A 173 -12.44 -13.87 -4.87
C THR A 173 -11.73 -12.67 -4.25
N GLN A 174 -10.69 -12.93 -3.45
CA GLN A 174 -9.90 -11.88 -2.80
C GLN A 174 -9.34 -10.84 -3.78
N ALA A 175 -8.82 -11.26 -4.95
CA ALA A 175 -8.24 -10.35 -5.94
C ALA A 175 -9.26 -9.29 -6.44
N VAL A 176 -10.54 -9.66 -6.57
CA VAL A 176 -11.62 -8.74 -6.94
C VAL A 176 -11.87 -7.75 -5.80
N ARG A 177 -11.92 -8.24 -4.55
CA ARG A 177 -12.13 -7.40 -3.37
C ARG A 177 -11.00 -6.40 -3.16
N GLU A 178 -9.74 -6.78 -3.40
CA GLU A 178 -8.58 -5.89 -3.27
C GLU A 178 -8.62 -4.75 -4.29
N LYS A 179 -8.98 -5.03 -5.55
CA LYS A 179 -9.16 -3.98 -6.56
C LYS A 179 -10.31 -3.04 -6.20
N ALA A 180 -11.40 -3.57 -5.65
CA ALA A 180 -12.52 -2.76 -5.18
C ALA A 180 -12.13 -1.85 -4.01
N ALA A 181 -11.39 -2.38 -3.03
CA ALA A 181 -10.89 -1.61 -1.88
C ALA A 181 -9.97 -0.46 -2.32
N TRP A 182 -9.03 -0.73 -3.23
CA TRP A 182 -8.16 0.29 -3.80
C TRP A 182 -8.95 1.39 -4.53
N ALA A 183 -9.90 1.01 -5.40
CA ALA A 183 -10.73 1.94 -6.15
C ALA A 183 -11.64 2.79 -5.24
N LEU A 184 -12.17 2.24 -4.16
CA LEU A 184 -12.91 3.00 -3.12
C LEU A 184 -12.03 4.04 -2.45
N GLY A 185 -10.76 3.73 -2.20
CA GLY A 185 -9.76 4.68 -1.71
C GLY A 185 -9.64 5.91 -2.62
N LEU A 186 -9.55 5.70 -3.94
CA LEU A 186 -9.48 6.79 -4.91
C LEU A 186 -10.81 7.56 -4.98
N LEU A 187 -11.93 6.86 -4.97
CA LEU A 187 -13.27 7.43 -5.06
C LEU A 187 -13.60 8.34 -3.86
N THR A 188 -13.19 7.97 -2.63
CA THR A 188 -13.45 8.74 -1.40
C THR A 188 -12.83 10.15 -1.45
N VAL A 189 -11.67 10.30 -2.10
CA VAL A 189 -11.02 11.61 -2.28
C VAL A 189 -11.91 12.57 -3.07
N LEU A 190 -12.68 12.04 -4.02
CA LEU A 190 -13.54 12.82 -4.93
C LEU A 190 -14.91 13.17 -4.33
N HIS A 191 -15.41 12.39 -3.37
CA HIS A 191 -16.66 12.67 -2.68
C HIS A 191 -16.57 13.92 -1.81
N THR A 192 -17.64 14.72 -1.80
CA THR A 192 -17.81 15.84 -0.87
C THR A 192 -18.51 15.41 0.42
N ARG A 193 -19.35 14.36 0.37
CA ARG A 193 -20.03 13.75 1.50
C ARG A 193 -19.71 12.26 1.49
N VAL A 194 -19.12 11.78 2.58
CA VAL A 194 -18.53 10.42 2.67
C VAL A 194 -19.26 9.52 3.69
N ASP A 195 -20.10 10.09 4.54
CA ASP A 195 -20.79 9.40 5.64
C ASP A 195 -21.57 8.16 5.22
N SER A 196 -22.24 8.19 4.07
CA SER A 196 -23.00 7.04 3.57
C SER A 196 -22.08 5.86 3.24
N LEU A 197 -20.94 6.12 2.60
CA LEU A 197 -19.94 5.10 2.29
C LEU A 197 -19.35 4.48 3.56
N PHE A 198 -18.96 5.33 4.53
CA PHE A 198 -18.44 4.88 5.81
C PHE A 198 -19.45 4.02 6.58
N THR A 199 -20.72 4.44 6.60
CA THR A 199 -21.81 3.68 7.24
C THR A 199 -22.04 2.34 6.54
N GLU A 200 -21.98 2.32 5.21
CA GLU A 200 -22.15 1.11 4.40
C GLU A 200 -21.02 0.09 4.66
N LEU A 201 -19.75 0.53 4.71
CA LEU A 201 -18.63 -0.35 5.06
C LEU A 201 -18.72 -0.86 6.51
N LYS A 202 -19.06 0.02 7.46
CA LYS A 202 -19.28 -0.38 8.87
C LYS A 202 -20.32 -1.49 8.97
N ASN A 203 -21.46 -1.33 8.29
CA ASN A 203 -22.53 -2.32 8.28
C ASN A 203 -22.07 -3.62 7.60
N GLY A 204 -21.29 -3.54 6.52
CA GLY A 204 -20.67 -4.70 5.87
C GLY A 204 -19.73 -5.48 6.81
N ILE A 205 -18.94 -4.78 7.63
CA ILE A 205 -18.04 -5.42 8.61
C ILE A 205 -18.82 -6.12 9.73
N LYS A 206 -19.91 -5.49 10.21
CA LYS A 206 -20.72 -5.99 11.32
C LYS A 206 -21.63 -7.15 10.94
N ASN A 207 -22.21 -7.11 9.74
CA ASN A 207 -23.29 -8.02 9.35
C ASN A 207 -22.82 -9.17 8.44
N ASN A 208 -21.58 -9.16 7.96
CA ASN A 208 -21.05 -10.24 7.13
C ASN A 208 -20.45 -11.34 8.01
N GLU A 209 -20.70 -12.60 7.67
CA GLU A 209 -20.20 -13.77 8.41
C GLU A 209 -18.85 -14.29 7.87
N ASP A 210 -18.50 -13.95 6.62
CA ASP A 210 -17.26 -14.38 5.97
C ASP A 210 -16.08 -13.52 6.47
N SER A 211 -15.13 -14.15 7.16
CA SER A 211 -13.95 -13.46 7.72
C SER A 211 -13.08 -12.83 6.64
N GLY A 212 -12.90 -13.47 5.48
CA GLY A 212 -12.12 -12.94 4.36
C GLY A 212 -12.72 -11.68 3.72
N ILE A 213 -14.06 -11.59 3.67
CA ILE A 213 -14.77 -10.38 3.23
C ILE A 213 -14.62 -9.27 4.29
N ARG A 214 -14.80 -9.59 5.58
CA ARG A 214 -14.63 -8.62 6.68
C ARG A 214 -13.22 -8.06 6.71
N GLU A 215 -12.20 -8.90 6.57
CA GLU A 215 -10.80 -8.50 6.47
C GLU A 215 -10.56 -7.49 5.35
N THR A 216 -11.04 -7.80 4.14
CA THR A 216 -10.83 -6.90 3.00
C THR A 216 -11.62 -5.61 3.15
N THR A 217 -12.80 -5.67 3.76
CA THR A 217 -13.63 -4.49 4.06
C THR A 217 -12.98 -3.60 5.12
N LEU A 218 -12.30 -4.19 6.13
CA LEU A 218 -11.50 -3.45 7.11
C LEU A 218 -10.28 -2.77 6.46
N LYS A 219 -9.59 -3.45 5.53
CA LYS A 219 -8.52 -2.83 4.73
C LYS A 219 -9.03 -1.66 3.89
N ALA A 220 -10.20 -1.83 3.25
CA ALA A 220 -10.87 -0.76 2.53
C ALA A 220 -11.22 0.41 3.46
N LEU A 221 -11.79 0.12 4.64
CA LEU A 221 -12.14 1.11 5.66
C LEU A 221 -10.91 1.92 6.08
N ARG A 222 -9.80 1.26 6.44
CA ARG A 222 -8.53 1.93 6.75
C ARG A 222 -8.11 2.87 5.62
N THR A 223 -8.11 2.38 4.38
CA THR A 223 -7.70 3.17 3.20
C THR A 223 -8.56 4.42 3.02
N ILE A 224 -9.89 4.31 3.18
CA ILE A 224 -10.78 5.45 3.01
C ILE A 224 -10.71 6.42 4.20
N ILE A 225 -10.43 5.96 5.42
CA ILE A 225 -10.14 6.82 6.57
C ILE A 225 -8.89 7.66 6.29
N LEU A 226 -7.78 7.03 5.88
CA LEU A 226 -6.52 7.73 5.59
C LEU A 226 -6.68 8.77 4.47
N LYS A 227 -7.47 8.46 3.42
CA LYS A 227 -7.62 9.34 2.25
C LYS A 227 -8.72 10.40 2.38
N GLY A 228 -9.75 10.15 3.17
CA GLY A 228 -10.95 11.01 3.20
C GLY A 228 -11.66 11.13 4.54
N GLY A 229 -11.11 10.56 5.61
CA GLY A 229 -11.72 10.54 6.94
C GLY A 229 -11.99 11.92 7.53
N LYS A 230 -11.21 12.96 7.17
CA LYS A 230 -11.44 14.34 7.62
C LYS A 230 -12.80 14.94 7.21
N LYS A 231 -13.48 14.34 6.22
CA LYS A 231 -14.81 14.76 5.74
C LYS A 231 -15.96 14.04 6.46
N MET A 232 -15.64 13.11 7.36
CA MET A 232 -16.61 12.29 8.09
C MET A 232 -17.24 13.10 9.22
N SER A 233 -18.54 12.93 9.44
CA SER A 233 -19.19 13.49 10.62
C SER A 233 -18.77 12.76 11.91
N GLU A 234 -18.89 13.48 13.04
CA GLU A 234 -18.64 12.95 14.37
C GLU A 234 -19.50 11.72 14.68
N ALA A 235 -20.79 11.75 14.36
CA ALA A 235 -21.70 10.63 14.61
C ALA A 235 -21.26 9.33 13.90
N VAL A 236 -20.79 9.46 12.65
CA VAL A 236 -20.27 8.30 11.91
C VAL A 236 -18.94 7.83 12.51
N ARG A 237 -18.03 8.77 12.85
CA ARG A 237 -16.74 8.46 13.47
C ARG A 237 -16.90 7.67 14.77
N VAL A 238 -17.73 8.15 15.69
CA VAL A 238 -18.01 7.48 16.98
C VAL A 238 -18.59 6.10 16.73
N SER A 239 -19.53 5.96 15.80
CA SER A 239 -20.12 4.64 15.50
C SER A 239 -19.14 3.65 14.86
N ILE A 240 -18.10 4.12 14.17
CA ILE A 240 -17.02 3.28 13.66
C ILE A 240 -16.08 2.88 14.79
N LEU A 241 -15.74 3.82 15.67
CA LEU A 241 -14.91 3.55 16.84
C LEU A 241 -15.50 2.41 17.67
N GLU A 242 -16.80 2.48 18.00
CA GLU A 242 -17.51 1.42 18.75
C GLU A 242 -17.36 0.04 18.07
N VAL A 243 -17.62 -0.04 16.76
CA VAL A 243 -17.50 -1.30 16.01
C VAL A 243 -16.06 -1.79 15.95
N LEU A 244 -15.07 -0.92 15.86
CA LEU A 244 -13.68 -1.33 15.86
C LEU A 244 -13.22 -1.80 17.24
N GLU A 245 -13.62 -1.14 18.32
CA GLU A 245 -13.31 -1.59 19.69
C GLU A 245 -13.91 -2.98 19.97
N ASP A 246 -15.16 -3.22 19.55
CA ASP A 246 -15.84 -4.52 19.65
C ASP A 246 -15.16 -5.64 18.85
N LEU A 247 -14.27 -5.31 17.90
CA LEU A 247 -13.59 -6.28 17.04
C LEU A 247 -12.11 -6.49 17.37
N LEU A 248 -11.58 -5.79 18.38
CA LEU A 248 -10.21 -5.98 18.85
C LEU A 248 -9.99 -7.34 19.53
N ASP A 249 -11.04 -7.98 20.02
CA ASP A 249 -10.98 -9.30 20.67
C ASP A 249 -11.48 -10.44 19.76
N SER A 250 -11.76 -10.15 18.49
CA SER A 250 -12.23 -11.14 17.51
C SER A 250 -11.35 -12.38 17.50
N SER A 251 -11.94 -13.57 17.42
CA SER A 251 -11.21 -14.84 17.33
C SER A 251 -10.39 -14.96 16.04
N GLU A 252 -10.90 -14.38 14.96
CA GLU A 252 -10.28 -14.38 13.63
C GLU A 252 -9.08 -13.43 13.60
N ASP A 253 -7.86 -13.97 13.38
CA ASP A 253 -6.63 -13.18 13.43
C ASP A 253 -6.59 -12.07 12.39
N GLY A 254 -6.94 -12.37 11.14
CA GLY A 254 -6.94 -11.36 10.09
C GLY A 254 -7.96 -10.24 10.36
N VAL A 255 -9.16 -10.56 10.85
CA VAL A 255 -10.15 -9.53 11.25
C VAL A 255 -9.56 -8.66 12.36
N ARG A 256 -9.04 -9.29 13.43
CA ARG A 256 -8.45 -8.58 14.57
C ARG A 256 -7.30 -7.66 14.17
N VAL A 257 -6.41 -8.11 13.29
CA VAL A 257 -5.28 -7.30 12.80
C VAL A 257 -5.75 -6.11 11.96
N ASN A 258 -6.65 -6.35 10.99
CA ASN A 258 -7.17 -5.29 10.12
C ASN A 258 -8.05 -4.29 10.89
N THR A 259 -8.73 -4.73 11.95
CA THR A 259 -9.43 -3.85 12.90
C THR A 259 -8.45 -2.90 13.60
N GLY A 260 -7.36 -3.42 14.16
CA GLY A 260 -6.35 -2.58 14.79
C GLY A 260 -5.73 -1.59 13.79
N ALA A 261 -5.52 -2.01 12.55
CA ALA A 261 -5.04 -1.15 11.48
C ALA A 261 -6.02 -0.01 11.12
N ALA A 262 -7.32 -0.32 11.02
CA ALA A 262 -8.35 0.69 10.77
C ALA A 262 -8.51 1.64 11.96
N LEU A 263 -8.38 1.16 13.20
CA LEU A 263 -8.44 1.97 14.41
C LEU A 263 -7.24 2.92 14.52
N GLY A 264 -6.05 2.46 14.16
CA GLY A 264 -4.86 3.31 14.07
C GLY A 264 -5.05 4.47 13.08
N ALA A 265 -5.62 4.21 11.90
CA ALA A 265 -5.98 5.27 10.96
C ALA A 265 -7.06 6.22 11.52
N LEU A 266 -8.05 5.69 12.25
CA LEU A 266 -9.12 6.50 12.86
C LEU A 266 -8.56 7.52 13.87
N CYS A 267 -7.50 7.16 14.59
CA CYS A 267 -6.84 8.06 15.55
C CYS A 267 -6.38 9.40 14.92
N GLN A 268 -6.11 9.45 13.61
CA GLN A 268 -5.74 10.71 12.92
C GLN A 268 -6.84 11.77 12.96
N ILE A 269 -8.11 11.36 13.10
CA ILE A 269 -9.28 12.24 12.98
C ILE A 269 -10.14 12.28 14.25
N MET A 270 -9.66 11.65 15.32
CA MET A 270 -10.29 11.68 16.64
C MET A 270 -9.95 12.97 17.41
N THR A 271 -10.82 13.34 18.34
CA THR A 271 -10.55 14.39 19.33
C THR A 271 -9.55 13.90 20.35
N ASN A 272 -8.90 14.82 21.06
CA ASN A 272 -7.91 14.45 22.07
C ASN A 272 -8.57 13.68 23.24
N ASP A 273 -9.81 14.03 23.61
CA ASP A 273 -10.59 13.33 24.63
C ASP A 273 -10.94 11.90 24.20
N GLU A 274 -11.35 11.70 22.95
CA GLU A 274 -11.60 10.36 22.38
C GLU A 274 -10.33 9.50 22.44
N ILE A 275 -9.16 10.07 22.10
CA ILE A 275 -7.86 9.37 22.16
C ILE A 275 -7.45 9.05 23.60
N GLN A 276 -7.60 10.00 24.53
CA GLN A 276 -7.33 9.76 25.96
C GLN A 276 -8.15 8.60 26.49
N ASN A 277 -9.45 8.57 26.19
CA ASN A 277 -10.34 7.49 26.59
C ASN A 277 -9.93 6.15 25.96
N LEU A 278 -9.63 6.14 24.67
CA LEU A 278 -9.18 4.94 23.95
C LEU A 278 -7.87 4.39 24.53
N LEU A 279 -6.89 5.26 24.82
CA LEU A 279 -5.62 4.86 25.43
C LEU A 279 -5.82 4.28 26.83
N LYS A 280 -6.59 4.97 27.68
CA LYS A 280 -6.83 4.59 29.08
C LYS A 280 -7.62 3.30 29.19
N ASN A 281 -8.69 3.14 28.40
CA ASN A 281 -9.62 2.03 28.55
C ASN A 281 -9.17 0.79 27.76
N SER A 282 -8.46 0.99 26.65
CA SER A 282 -8.12 -0.08 25.71
C SER A 282 -6.61 -0.20 25.46
N LEU A 283 -6.01 0.70 24.68
CA LEU A 283 -4.70 0.45 24.03
C LEU A 283 -3.52 0.27 25.00
N THR A 284 -3.52 0.98 26.13
CA THR A 284 -2.42 0.90 27.13
C THR A 284 -2.74 -0.05 28.30
N ASN A 285 -3.94 -0.63 28.31
CA ASN A 285 -4.40 -1.50 29.38
C ASN A 285 -3.85 -2.93 29.19
N VAL A 286 -2.63 -3.13 29.68
CA VAL A 286 -1.96 -4.43 29.72
C VAL A 286 -2.41 -5.20 30.96
N ASN A 287 -3.44 -6.03 30.82
CA ASN A 287 -3.95 -6.90 31.88
C ASN A 287 -3.68 -8.38 31.55
N PRO A 288 -2.75 -9.05 32.27
CA PRO A 288 -2.44 -10.47 32.06
C PRO A 288 -3.61 -11.44 32.30
N ALA A 289 -4.68 -11.01 32.98
CA ALA A 289 -5.86 -11.82 33.25
C ALA A 289 -6.85 -11.87 32.07
N LEU A 290 -6.68 -11.00 31.06
CA LEU A 290 -7.53 -11.01 29.86
C LEU A 290 -7.11 -12.13 28.91
N ASP A 291 -8.03 -12.53 28.02
CA ASP A 291 -7.67 -13.40 26.92
C ASP A 291 -6.56 -12.75 26.07
N TRP A 292 -5.64 -13.57 25.59
CA TRP A 292 -4.50 -13.10 24.84
C TRP A 292 -4.88 -12.44 23.51
N THR A 293 -6.02 -12.80 22.90
CA THR A 293 -6.51 -12.15 21.68
C THR A 293 -6.85 -10.69 21.94
N VAL A 294 -7.43 -10.37 23.11
CA VAL A 294 -7.69 -8.99 23.54
C VAL A 294 -6.39 -8.21 23.62
N SER A 295 -5.38 -8.79 24.27
CA SER A 295 -4.05 -8.16 24.38
C SER A 295 -3.39 -7.99 23.01
N HIS A 296 -3.55 -8.96 22.11
CA HIS A 296 -3.07 -8.89 20.74
C HIS A 296 -3.74 -7.77 19.94
N GLY A 297 -5.07 -7.69 19.91
CA GLY A 297 -5.77 -6.62 19.19
C GLY A 297 -5.40 -5.23 19.70
N ARG A 298 -5.28 -5.07 21.02
CA ARG A 298 -4.84 -3.80 21.64
C ARG A 298 -3.45 -3.37 21.20
N VAL A 299 -2.46 -4.28 21.24
CA VAL A 299 -1.09 -3.93 20.81
C VAL A 299 -1.01 -3.68 19.30
N VAL A 300 -1.80 -4.41 18.48
CA VAL A 300 -1.89 -4.14 17.05
C VAL A 300 -2.42 -2.72 16.82
N ALA A 301 -3.55 -2.39 17.45
CA ALA A 301 -4.13 -1.06 17.34
C ALA A 301 -3.18 0.04 17.84
N LEU A 302 -2.47 -0.18 18.95
CA LEU A 302 -1.46 0.75 19.44
C LEU A 302 -0.30 0.92 18.45
N SER A 303 0.17 -0.16 17.83
CA SER A 303 1.23 -0.11 16.82
C SER A 303 0.81 0.72 15.62
N TYR A 304 -0.39 0.51 15.08
CA TYR A 304 -0.88 1.32 13.96
C TYR A 304 -1.21 2.75 14.37
N ALA A 305 -1.69 2.99 15.59
CA ALA A 305 -1.93 4.34 16.08
C ALA A 305 -0.62 5.14 16.24
N LEU A 306 0.46 4.52 16.71
CA LEU A 306 1.80 5.12 16.76
C LEU A 306 2.41 5.34 15.37
N PHE A 307 1.97 4.58 14.36
CA PHE A 307 2.38 4.76 12.98
C PHE A 307 1.58 5.85 12.26
N ASP A 308 0.24 5.74 12.26
CA ASP A 308 -0.65 6.62 11.51
C ASP A 308 -0.90 7.95 12.24
N ALA A 309 -0.94 7.99 13.58
CA ALA A 309 -1.33 9.18 14.36
C ALA A 309 -0.41 9.51 15.56
N PRO A 310 0.93 9.50 15.42
CA PRO A 310 1.86 9.64 16.56
C PRO A 310 1.68 10.94 17.36
N GLN A 311 1.66 12.10 16.68
CA GLN A 311 1.53 13.41 17.33
C GLN A 311 0.26 13.49 18.17
N LYS A 312 -0.86 12.99 17.62
CA LYS A 312 -2.15 12.91 18.31
C LYS A 312 -2.09 12.08 19.59
N LEU A 313 -1.37 10.95 19.57
CA LEU A 313 -1.21 10.10 20.75
C LEU A 313 -0.38 10.77 21.84
N PHE A 314 0.74 11.40 21.46
CA PHE A 314 1.66 12.03 22.42
C PHE A 314 1.10 13.33 23.00
N GLU A 315 0.44 14.17 22.21
CA GLU A 315 -0.22 15.39 22.68
C GLU A 315 -1.36 15.10 23.67
N SER A 316 -2.08 13.99 23.45
CA SER A 316 -3.31 13.71 24.22
C SER A 316 -3.04 13.22 25.64
N MET A 317 -1.91 12.56 25.94
CA MET A 317 -1.73 11.93 27.27
C MET A 317 -1.01 12.78 28.31
N GLY A 318 -0.43 13.93 27.97
CA GLY A 318 0.31 14.81 28.89
C GLY A 318 1.64 14.23 29.39
N GLU A 319 1.63 12.97 29.85
CA GLU A 319 2.81 12.17 30.21
C GLU A 319 2.84 10.88 29.38
N ASN A 320 3.83 10.78 28.49
CA ASN A 320 4.06 9.63 27.60
C ASN A 320 4.36 8.31 28.34
N GLU A 321 4.50 8.34 29.68
CA GLU A 321 4.90 7.19 30.49
C GLU A 321 3.97 5.98 30.36
N ASN A 322 2.66 6.19 30.29
CA ASN A 322 1.71 5.08 30.17
C ASN A 322 1.85 4.33 28.84
N ILE A 323 2.10 5.06 27.74
CA ILE A 323 2.34 4.46 26.43
C ILE A 323 3.65 3.68 26.48
N ILE A 324 4.74 4.29 26.96
CA ILE A 324 6.06 3.65 27.03
C ILE A 324 6.01 2.38 27.88
N ASN A 325 5.40 2.45 29.07
CA ASN A 325 5.27 1.31 29.97
C ASN A 325 4.43 0.18 29.35
N ALA A 326 3.33 0.50 28.66
CA ALA A 326 2.52 -0.49 27.95
C ALA A 326 3.31 -1.15 26.82
N VAL A 327 4.01 -0.36 26.00
CA VAL A 327 4.85 -0.84 24.89
C VAL A 327 5.94 -1.79 25.39
N ILE A 328 6.65 -1.44 26.47
CA ILE A 328 7.68 -2.31 27.06
C ILE A 328 7.04 -3.65 27.48
N LYS A 329 5.91 -3.61 28.21
CA LYS A 329 5.22 -4.83 28.66
C LYS A 329 4.75 -5.71 27.50
N PHE A 330 4.22 -5.13 26.43
CA PHE A 330 3.83 -5.89 25.25
C PHE A 330 5.05 -6.51 24.54
N SER A 331 6.15 -5.76 24.46
CA SER A 331 7.39 -6.20 23.80
C SER A 331 8.12 -7.32 24.54
N THR A 332 7.85 -7.48 25.84
CA THR A 332 8.41 -8.57 26.65
C THR A 332 7.39 -9.66 26.94
N ASN A 333 6.27 -9.70 26.21
CA ASN A 333 5.25 -10.74 26.38
C ASN A 333 5.76 -12.08 25.85
N ASP A 334 5.46 -13.18 26.55
CA ASP A 334 5.91 -14.52 26.16
C ASP A 334 5.27 -15.01 24.84
N ARG A 335 4.13 -14.43 24.44
CA ARG A 335 3.46 -14.77 23.18
C ARG A 335 4.06 -13.97 22.03
N VAL A 336 4.67 -14.67 21.09
CA VAL A 336 5.29 -14.12 19.87
C VAL A 336 4.37 -13.13 19.13
N PRO A 337 3.07 -13.37 18.91
CA PRO A 337 2.21 -12.40 18.22
C PRO A 337 2.11 -11.04 18.94
N ILE A 338 1.97 -11.05 20.27
CA ILE A 338 1.89 -9.81 21.07
C ILE A 338 3.25 -9.11 21.08
N CYS A 339 4.32 -9.86 21.31
CA CYS A 339 5.69 -9.36 21.32
C CYS A 339 6.08 -8.72 19.98
N THR A 340 5.67 -9.32 18.86
CA THR A 340 5.92 -8.80 17.49
C THR A 340 5.43 -7.36 17.34
N TYR A 341 4.15 -7.11 17.65
CA TYR A 341 3.59 -5.75 17.59
C TYR A 341 4.12 -4.83 18.70
N GLY A 342 4.49 -5.37 19.86
CA GLY A 342 5.22 -4.61 20.88
C GLY A 342 6.55 -4.06 20.35
N VAL A 343 7.32 -4.88 19.65
CA VAL A 343 8.59 -4.49 19.02
C VAL A 343 8.37 -3.42 17.95
N HIS A 344 7.28 -3.47 17.20
CA HIS A 344 6.91 -2.38 16.29
C HIS A 344 6.67 -1.07 17.04
N CYS A 345 5.91 -1.12 18.13
CA CYS A 345 5.69 0.04 18.98
C CYS A 345 7.01 0.61 19.52
N LEU A 346 7.97 -0.24 19.96
CA LEU A 346 9.32 0.23 20.33
C LEU A 346 9.96 0.99 19.17
N GLY A 347 9.86 0.43 17.97
CA GLY A 347 10.36 1.09 16.77
C GLY A 347 9.75 2.46 16.51
N HIS A 348 8.44 2.60 16.66
CA HIS A 348 7.76 3.89 16.51
C HIS A 348 8.17 4.89 17.59
N LEU A 349 8.35 4.47 18.85
CA LEU A 349 8.88 5.34 19.91
C LEU A 349 10.30 5.83 19.58
N LEU A 350 11.16 4.94 19.07
CA LEU A 350 12.52 5.30 18.65
C LEU A 350 12.51 6.28 17.46
N LEU A 351 11.62 6.08 16.49
CA LEU A 351 11.47 6.95 15.33
C LEU A 351 11.08 8.38 15.72
N HIS A 352 10.12 8.51 16.63
CA HIS A 352 9.57 9.81 17.08
C HIS A 352 10.42 10.50 18.15
N SER A 353 11.47 9.84 18.63
CA SER A 353 12.40 10.39 19.63
C SER A 353 13.18 11.65 19.21
N LYS A 354 13.15 11.98 17.90
CA LYS A 354 13.73 13.21 17.38
C LYS A 354 12.94 14.43 17.83
N GLU A 355 11.61 14.29 17.83
CA GLU A 355 10.68 15.36 18.23
C GLU A 355 10.64 15.46 19.75
N ASP A 356 10.67 14.32 20.44
CA ASP A 356 10.68 14.24 21.89
C ASP A 356 11.66 13.18 22.42
N SER A 357 12.80 13.65 22.93
CA SER A 357 13.84 12.78 23.50
C SER A 357 13.37 11.94 24.70
N SER A 358 12.28 12.32 25.37
CA SER A 358 11.69 11.57 26.49
C SER A 358 11.13 10.21 26.05
N LEU A 359 10.87 10.01 24.76
CA LEU A 359 10.40 8.73 24.20
C LEU A 359 11.50 7.66 24.10
N THR A 360 12.77 8.09 24.05
CA THR A 360 13.97 7.22 24.04
C THR A 360 14.54 6.99 25.44
N ARG A 361 13.70 6.58 26.38
CA ARG A 361 14.18 6.15 27.69
C ARG A 361 15.13 4.95 27.57
N ASN A 362 16.03 4.82 28.53
CA ASN A 362 17.02 3.74 28.54
C ASN A 362 16.36 2.35 28.55
N ASP A 363 15.20 2.21 29.20
CA ASP A 363 14.40 0.98 29.22
C ASP A 363 13.85 0.62 27.83
N VAL A 364 13.41 1.57 27.00
CA VAL A 364 13.03 1.35 25.59
C VAL A 364 14.21 0.80 24.79
N MET A 365 15.38 1.43 24.91
CA MET A 365 16.61 1.01 24.22
C MET A 365 17.04 -0.41 24.65
N VAL A 366 17.05 -0.67 25.96
CA VAL A 366 17.38 -1.99 26.53
C VAL A 366 16.38 -3.04 26.09
N THR A 367 15.09 -2.72 26.02
CA THR A 367 14.06 -3.67 25.58
C THR A 367 14.19 -4.00 24.09
N MET A 368 14.46 -3.01 23.24
CA MET A 368 14.72 -3.25 21.82
C MET A 368 15.98 -4.10 21.60
N LYS A 369 17.04 -3.88 22.39
CA LYS A 369 18.24 -4.75 22.37
C LYS A 369 17.93 -6.19 22.75
N LYS A 370 17.11 -6.41 23.78
CA LYS A 370 16.69 -7.76 24.18
C LYS A 370 15.89 -8.45 23.06
N ALA A 371 15.07 -7.70 22.33
CA ALA A 371 14.31 -8.23 21.20
C ALA A 371 15.21 -8.68 20.04
N LEU A 372 16.31 -7.95 19.74
CA LEU A 372 17.30 -8.33 18.74
C LEU A 372 17.97 -9.68 19.02
N VAL A 373 18.17 -10.03 20.30
CA VAL A 373 18.80 -11.29 20.73
C VAL A 373 17.79 -12.29 21.30
N HIS A 374 16.50 -12.10 20.99
CA HIS A 374 15.43 -12.94 21.50
C HIS A 374 15.56 -14.40 21.03
N THR A 375 15.03 -15.37 21.79
CA THR A 375 15.14 -16.80 21.44
C THR A 375 14.35 -17.16 20.18
N SER A 376 13.20 -16.53 19.97
CA SER A 376 12.40 -16.66 18.73
C SER A 376 13.02 -15.88 17.58
N ASN A 377 13.27 -16.57 16.46
CA ASN A 377 13.76 -15.97 15.22
C ASN A 377 12.77 -14.95 14.62
N ASP A 378 11.45 -15.13 14.83
CA ASP A 378 10.44 -14.21 14.32
C ASP A 378 10.55 -12.83 14.99
N ILE A 379 10.84 -12.81 16.29
CA ILE A 379 11.08 -11.57 17.04
C ILE A 379 12.38 -10.92 16.59
N LYS A 380 13.47 -11.69 16.43
CA LYS A 380 14.73 -11.15 15.88
C LYS A 380 14.52 -10.51 14.50
N LEU A 381 13.85 -11.21 13.59
CA LEU A 381 13.54 -10.71 12.24
C LEU A 381 12.69 -9.45 12.30
N THR A 382 11.71 -9.42 13.19
CA THR A 382 10.85 -8.26 13.42
C THR A 382 11.65 -7.05 13.92
N SER A 383 12.51 -7.23 14.93
CA SER A 383 13.39 -6.18 15.44
C SER A 383 14.34 -5.65 14.36
N LEU A 384 14.97 -6.55 13.59
CA LEU A 384 15.88 -6.20 12.51
C LEU A 384 15.19 -5.37 11.43
N LYS A 385 14.00 -5.81 10.99
CA LYS A 385 13.20 -5.10 9.99
C LYS A 385 12.71 -3.75 10.50
N THR A 386 12.31 -3.68 11.77
CA THR A 386 11.85 -2.44 12.43
C THR A 386 12.99 -1.42 12.50
N ILE A 387 14.17 -1.83 12.96
CA ILE A 387 15.35 -0.98 13.01
C ILE A 387 15.78 -0.54 11.60
N LYS A 388 15.76 -1.45 10.63
CA LYS A 388 16.06 -1.13 9.23
C LYS A 388 15.15 -0.01 8.71
N TYR A 389 13.84 -0.12 8.96
CA TYR A 389 12.88 0.91 8.56
C TYR A 389 13.19 2.27 9.19
N ILE A 390 13.47 2.31 10.49
CA ILE A 390 13.81 3.55 11.21
C ILE A 390 15.07 4.18 10.61
N SER A 391 16.11 3.37 10.40
CA SER A 391 17.37 3.81 9.79
C SER A 391 17.19 4.32 8.36
N LYS A 392 16.30 3.70 7.58
CA LYS A 392 16.00 4.12 6.20
C LYS A 392 15.22 5.44 6.14
N THR A 393 14.36 5.67 7.11
CA THR A 393 13.55 6.89 7.24
C THR A 393 14.41 8.10 7.65
N GLU A 394 15.61 7.87 8.20
CA GLU A 394 16.57 8.93 8.46
C GLU A 394 17.36 9.32 7.20
N GLU A 395 17.23 10.58 6.78
CA GLU A 395 18.05 11.15 5.72
C GLU A 395 19.41 11.65 6.23
N ALA A 396 19.44 12.25 7.42
CA ALA A 396 20.64 12.76 8.07
C ALA A 396 21.54 11.64 8.61
N VAL A 397 22.77 11.99 8.99
CA VAL A 397 23.66 11.04 9.67
C VAL A 397 23.08 10.69 11.04
N LEU A 398 22.89 9.39 11.31
CA LEU A 398 22.38 8.94 12.61
C LEU A 398 23.40 9.23 13.72
N ASP A 399 22.91 9.71 14.88
CA ASP A 399 23.74 9.99 16.05
C ASP A 399 24.41 8.72 16.59
N PHE A 400 25.74 8.71 16.59
CA PHE A 400 26.56 7.63 17.14
C PHE A 400 26.13 7.23 18.56
N ASN A 401 25.75 8.17 19.43
CA ASN A 401 25.34 7.86 20.80
C ASN A 401 24.05 7.04 20.87
N LYS A 402 23.17 7.18 19.90
CA LYS A 402 21.94 6.37 19.77
C LYS A 402 22.24 5.02 19.14
N VAL A 403 23.11 4.99 18.13
CA VAL A 403 23.43 3.80 17.32
C VAL A 403 24.38 2.84 18.03
N LYS A 404 25.38 3.34 18.75
CA LYS A 404 26.45 2.53 19.39
C LYS A 404 25.92 1.40 20.28
N ASN A 405 24.72 1.59 20.84
CA ASN A 405 24.07 0.62 21.71
C ASN A 405 23.51 -0.59 20.96
N PHE A 406 23.32 -0.54 19.64
CA PHE A 406 22.80 -1.65 18.83
C PHE A 406 23.87 -2.35 18.00
N ILE A 407 25.01 -1.69 17.75
CA ILE A 407 26.09 -2.23 16.91
C ILE A 407 26.60 -3.60 17.41
N PRO A 408 26.90 -3.81 18.70
CA PRO A 408 27.39 -5.11 19.17
C PRO A 408 26.40 -6.25 18.91
N GLU A 409 25.11 -6.02 19.15
CA GLU A 409 24.06 -7.00 18.92
C GLU A 409 23.89 -7.31 17.42
N LEU A 410 23.89 -6.29 16.56
CA LEU A 410 23.81 -6.46 15.11
C LEU A 410 25.00 -7.23 14.55
N VAL A 411 26.21 -6.91 15.02
CA VAL A 411 27.44 -7.60 14.62
C VAL A 411 27.42 -9.06 15.06
N ALA A 412 26.90 -9.37 16.25
CA ALA A 412 26.73 -10.76 16.70
C ALA A 412 25.77 -11.54 15.79
N LEU A 413 24.69 -10.91 15.31
CA LEU A 413 23.69 -11.53 14.43
C LEU A 413 24.22 -11.84 13.02
N LEU A 414 25.34 -11.24 12.59
CA LEU A 414 26.01 -11.61 11.33
C LEU A 414 26.52 -13.06 11.34
N ARG A 415 26.64 -13.66 12.53
CA ARG A 415 27.05 -15.07 12.74
C ARG A 415 25.90 -15.95 13.21
N ASP A 416 24.65 -15.49 13.11
CA ASP A 416 23.48 -16.28 13.51
C ASP A 416 23.37 -17.56 12.65
N ARG A 417 22.89 -18.64 13.28
CA ARG A 417 22.70 -19.93 12.61
C ARG A 417 21.52 -19.90 11.64
N ASN A 418 20.54 -19.03 11.89
CA ASN A 418 19.41 -18.82 11.00
C ASN A 418 19.84 -17.89 9.86
N THR A 419 19.81 -18.40 8.63
CA THR A 419 20.23 -17.66 7.43
C THR A 419 19.36 -16.43 7.16
N ALA A 420 18.05 -16.48 7.42
CA ALA A 420 17.16 -15.33 7.24
C ALA A 420 17.47 -14.21 8.25
N VAL A 421 17.74 -14.57 9.52
CA VAL A 421 18.16 -13.60 10.55
C VAL A 421 19.48 -12.97 10.16
N LYS A 422 20.46 -13.79 9.75
CA LYS A 422 21.76 -13.32 9.28
C LYS A 422 21.63 -12.35 8.10
N SER A 423 20.93 -12.73 7.03
CA SER A 423 20.73 -11.87 5.86
C SER A 423 20.01 -10.57 6.22
N SER A 424 19.00 -10.63 7.10
CA SER A 424 18.31 -9.43 7.56
C SER A 424 19.22 -8.54 8.41
N ALA A 425 20.10 -9.13 9.25
CA ALA A 425 21.06 -8.38 10.06
C ALA A 425 22.11 -7.68 9.19
N GLU A 426 22.60 -8.36 8.15
CA GLU A 426 23.52 -7.78 7.17
C GLU A 426 22.89 -6.56 6.49
N LEU A 427 21.62 -6.64 6.05
CA LEU A 427 20.92 -5.48 5.46
C LEU A 427 20.68 -4.37 6.49
N THR A 428 20.16 -4.71 7.68
CA THR A 428 19.87 -3.74 8.74
C THR A 428 21.13 -2.98 9.16
N LEU A 429 22.27 -3.67 9.32
CA LEU A 429 23.55 -3.03 9.66
C LEU A 429 24.00 -2.05 8.58
N GLY A 430 23.86 -2.42 7.30
CA GLY A 430 24.23 -1.53 6.19
C GLY A 430 23.34 -0.28 6.08
N PHE A 431 22.04 -0.40 6.36
CA PHE A 431 21.14 0.76 6.45
C PHE A 431 21.43 1.62 7.68
N MET A 432 21.66 1.01 8.85
CA MET A 432 21.98 1.73 10.08
C MET A 432 23.28 2.52 9.97
N LEU A 433 24.31 1.93 9.36
CA LEU A 433 25.59 2.61 9.11
C LEU A 433 25.55 3.54 7.90
N GLN A 434 24.42 3.59 7.17
CA GLN A 434 24.19 4.42 6.00
C GLN A 434 25.25 4.27 4.88
N LEU A 435 25.83 3.08 4.79
CA LEU A 435 26.94 2.71 3.90
C LEU A 435 26.65 2.86 2.39
N HIS A 436 25.38 3.03 2.03
CA HIS A 436 24.91 3.29 0.68
C HIS A 436 24.99 4.79 0.30
N ARG A 437 25.20 5.68 1.29
CA ARG A 437 25.29 7.14 1.11
C ARG A 437 26.67 7.69 1.47
N ASN A 438 27.21 7.28 2.62
CA ASN A 438 28.48 7.78 3.13
C ASN A 438 29.09 6.77 4.12
N ASP A 439 30.35 7.02 4.50
CA ASP A 439 31.11 6.16 5.44
C ASP A 439 31.34 6.82 6.81
N GLN A 440 30.72 7.98 7.09
CA GLN A 440 31.00 8.77 8.31
C GLN A 440 30.69 8.00 9.59
N LEU A 441 29.48 7.45 9.69
CA LEU A 441 29.06 6.70 10.87
C LEU A 441 29.82 5.37 11.00
N PHE A 442 30.24 4.78 9.89
CA PHE A 442 31.08 3.58 9.88
C PHE A 442 32.46 3.88 10.48
N ASP A 443 33.11 4.97 10.05
CA ASP A 443 34.42 5.38 10.56
C ASP A 443 34.34 5.75 12.05
N GLU A 444 33.28 6.42 12.47
CA GLU A 444 33.01 6.70 13.89
C GLU A 444 32.83 5.41 14.72
N CYS A 445 32.11 4.42 14.20
CA CYS A 445 31.95 3.13 14.88
C CYS A 445 33.28 2.36 14.97
N VAL A 446 34.06 2.33 13.88
CA VAL A 446 35.37 1.67 13.84
C VAL A 446 36.34 2.30 14.84
N THR A 447 36.28 3.62 15.01
CA THR A 447 37.15 4.37 15.92
C THR A 447 36.75 4.21 17.38
N ASN A 448 35.44 4.27 17.67
CA ASN A 448 34.92 4.33 19.03
C ASN A 448 34.44 2.98 19.60
N LEU A 449 34.40 1.91 18.80
CA LEU A 449 34.03 0.55 19.22
C LEU A 449 35.14 -0.46 18.86
N PRO A 450 36.29 -0.45 19.58
CA PRO A 450 37.48 -1.23 19.23
C PRO A 450 37.21 -2.75 19.17
N ASP A 451 36.30 -3.25 20.01
CA ASP A 451 35.92 -4.68 20.03
C ASP A 451 35.17 -5.12 18.76
N GLN A 452 34.60 -4.18 18.01
CA GLN A 452 33.81 -4.45 16.80
C GLN A 452 34.56 -4.13 15.51
N THR A 453 35.67 -3.38 15.57
CA THR A 453 36.42 -2.85 14.42
C THR A 453 36.71 -3.91 13.36
N LYS A 454 37.32 -5.04 13.74
CA LYS A 454 37.70 -6.08 12.78
C LYS A 454 36.49 -6.67 12.05
N ILE A 455 35.39 -6.90 12.77
CA ILE A 455 34.19 -7.51 12.20
C ILE A 455 33.47 -6.51 11.27
N LEU A 456 33.44 -5.23 11.64
CA LEU A 456 32.87 -4.17 10.80
C LEU A 456 33.67 -4.01 9.50
N GLN A 457 35.01 -4.02 9.57
CA GLN A 457 35.88 -3.98 8.39
C GLN A 457 35.67 -5.22 7.48
N ASP A 458 35.61 -6.42 8.07
CA ASP A 458 35.33 -7.65 7.33
C ASP A 458 33.93 -7.62 6.66
N TYR A 459 32.92 -7.08 7.35
CA TYR A 459 31.57 -6.91 6.83
C TYR A 459 31.56 -5.94 5.63
N ARG A 460 32.21 -4.77 5.75
CA ARG A 460 32.30 -3.77 4.68
C ARG A 460 32.98 -4.34 3.43
N GLN A 461 34.07 -5.08 3.60
CA GLN A 461 34.85 -5.61 2.48
C GLN A 461 34.16 -6.79 1.76
N ASN A 462 33.42 -7.62 2.49
CA ASN A 462 32.95 -8.92 1.96
C ASN A 462 31.43 -9.02 1.80
N ALA A 463 30.67 -8.60 2.82
CA ALA A 463 29.22 -8.79 2.86
C ALA A 463 28.50 -7.61 2.20
N PHE A 464 28.85 -6.38 2.58
CA PHE A 464 28.19 -5.19 2.05
C PHE A 464 28.35 -5.04 0.53
N VAL A 465 29.53 -5.35 -0.01
CA VAL A 465 29.80 -5.32 -1.47
C VAL A 465 28.84 -6.23 -2.25
N LYS A 466 28.39 -7.35 -1.67
CA LYS A 466 27.43 -8.25 -2.32
C LYS A 466 25.99 -7.76 -2.23
N LEU A 467 25.71 -6.83 -1.33
CA LEU A 467 24.38 -6.31 -1.05
C LEU A 467 24.10 -4.99 -1.77
N SER A 468 25.09 -4.34 -2.38
CA SER A 468 24.96 -3.02 -3.01
C SER A 468 23.77 -2.93 -3.97
N ASP A 469 23.50 -3.99 -4.73
CA ASP A 469 22.39 -4.04 -5.69
C ASP A 469 21.02 -4.11 -4.97
N SER A 470 20.96 -4.74 -3.80
CA SER A 470 19.72 -4.85 -3.01
C SER A 470 19.25 -3.50 -2.48
N PHE A 471 20.18 -2.59 -2.12
CA PHE A 471 19.85 -1.24 -1.62
C PHE A 471 19.13 -0.37 -2.66
N ALA A 472 19.37 -0.58 -3.96
CA ALA A 472 18.70 0.15 -5.03
C ALA A 472 17.28 -0.36 -5.31
N THR A 473 17.02 -1.64 -5.03
CA THR A 473 15.73 -2.31 -5.33
C THR A 473 14.77 -2.40 -4.16
N GLU A 474 15.24 -2.14 -2.93
CA GLU A 474 14.41 -2.33 -1.74
C GLU A 474 13.42 -1.17 -1.54
N GLY A 475 12.12 -1.46 -1.57
CA GLY A 475 11.05 -0.49 -1.31
C GLY A 475 11.08 0.08 0.12
N ASN A 476 10.41 1.21 0.35
CA ASN A 476 10.25 1.83 1.67
C ASN A 476 9.16 1.13 2.52
N ASP A 477 8.76 -0.08 2.16
CA ASP A 477 7.60 -0.73 2.75
C ASP A 477 7.87 -1.07 4.21
N TYR A 478 7.08 -0.48 5.11
CA TYR A 478 7.02 -0.93 6.48
C TYR A 478 6.35 -2.32 6.47
N PRO A 479 6.97 -3.36 7.05
CA PRO A 479 6.63 -4.75 6.78
C PRO A 479 5.22 -5.21 7.19
N PHE A 480 4.42 -4.31 7.78
CA PHE A 480 3.09 -4.61 8.31
C PHE A 480 2.04 -3.54 7.95
N VAL A 481 2.35 -2.51 7.16
CA VAL A 481 1.40 -1.41 6.84
C VAL A 481 0.75 -1.52 5.45
N THR A 482 1.18 -2.48 4.62
CA THR A 482 0.66 -2.69 3.26
C THR A 482 -0.70 -3.38 3.23
#